data_AF-A0A6C0QNS6-F1
#
_entry.id   AF-A0A6C0QNS6-F1
#
_cell.length_a   1.000
_cell.length_b   1.000
_cell.length_c   1.000
_cell.angle_alpha   90.00
_cell.angle_beta   90.00
_cell.angle_gamma   90.00
#
_symmetry.space_group_name_H-M   'P 1'
#
loop_
_entity.id
_entity.type
_entity.pdbx_description
1 polymer ?
#
loop_
_entity_poly.entity_id
_entity_poly.type
_entity_poly.pdbx_seq_one_letter_code
_entity_poly.pdbx_strand_id
1 'polypeptide(L)'
;MAVITENDLRKHFRNQNLKEVSVYEAPKGAILTPSAKSFLTDHQIELRYTGNPVKSKPEADKKPDADTKPKKEVKIQITKSLDSGQEPAAAKKRYRTLYGGFLETKPEHMTHLYGNMLVFKDHPRILFRGKLDSLETKILEAQINCSKLNMDRLVNDLEEILQFVRQILRCEVLNESIEDFHLLGMTPKELREQSHFPKKYFGLEHFQPSYDMGEAVVVINSLRTFTRETELFAYQAFKKEHGGAEREDIIRTLNRLSSLFWIIMFRIRIGQYNS
;
A
#
# COMPACT_ATOMS: atom_id res chain seq x y z
N MET A 1 29.95 6.34 -31.65
CA MET A 1 29.30 5.36 -30.75
C MET A 1 28.51 4.40 -31.61
N ALA A 2 28.76 3.10 -31.49
CA ALA A 2 28.08 2.11 -32.33
C ALA A 2 26.74 1.72 -31.66
N VAL A 3 25.63 1.85 -32.40
CA VAL A 3 24.32 1.35 -31.97
C VAL A 3 24.12 0.01 -32.65
N ILE A 4 23.86 -1.03 -31.85
CA ILE A 4 23.61 -2.38 -32.36
C ILE A 4 22.10 -2.61 -32.35
N THR A 5 21.53 -2.78 -33.54
CA THR A 5 20.11 -3.04 -33.72
C THR A 5 19.83 -4.53 -33.95
N GLU A 6 18.58 -4.94 -33.75
CA GLU A 6 18.14 -6.30 -34.04
C GLU A 6 18.44 -6.72 -35.48
N ASN A 7 18.33 -5.79 -36.44
CA ASN A 7 18.57 -6.07 -37.84
C ASN A 7 20.07 -6.34 -38.13
N ASP A 8 20.95 -5.75 -37.34
CA ASP A 8 22.40 -6.01 -37.40
C ASP A 8 22.73 -7.40 -36.85
N LEU A 9 22.09 -7.79 -35.73
CA LEU A 9 22.22 -9.14 -35.17
C LEU A 9 21.66 -10.21 -36.12
N ARG A 10 20.50 -9.98 -36.74
CA ARG A 10 19.92 -10.91 -37.73
C ARG A 10 20.81 -11.09 -38.97
N LYS A 11 21.51 -10.04 -39.42
CA LYS A 11 22.50 -10.14 -40.50
C LYS A 11 23.75 -10.88 -40.06
N HIS A 12 24.23 -10.63 -38.84
CA HIS A 12 25.42 -11.28 -38.28
C HIS A 12 25.24 -12.80 -38.16
N PHE A 13 24.04 -13.26 -37.80
CA PHE A 13 23.73 -14.69 -37.61
C PHE A 13 23.03 -15.35 -38.81
N ARG A 14 22.90 -14.66 -39.97
CA ARG A 14 22.09 -15.12 -41.12
C ARG A 14 22.54 -16.45 -41.73
N ASN A 15 23.83 -16.76 -41.64
CA ASN A 15 24.43 -17.96 -42.22
C ASN A 15 24.99 -18.92 -41.15
N GLN A 16 24.66 -18.72 -39.88
CA GLN A 16 25.13 -19.55 -38.76
C GLN A 16 23.95 -20.27 -38.12
N ASN A 17 24.15 -21.52 -37.72
CA ASN A 17 23.16 -22.23 -36.94
C ASN A 17 23.04 -21.56 -35.56
N LEU A 18 21.97 -20.79 -35.35
CA LEU A 18 21.74 -20.03 -34.12
C LEU A 18 21.66 -20.90 -32.85
N LYS A 19 21.51 -22.22 -32.99
CA LYS A 19 21.57 -23.18 -31.88
C LYS A 19 22.99 -23.53 -31.43
N GLU A 20 24.01 -23.25 -32.24
CA GLU A 20 25.42 -23.56 -31.93
C GLU A 20 26.19 -22.33 -31.44
N VAL A 21 25.63 -21.13 -31.57
CA VAL A 21 26.31 -19.91 -31.16
C VAL A 21 25.77 -19.43 -29.81
N SER A 22 26.54 -19.71 -28.75
CA SER A 22 26.16 -19.41 -27.37
C SER A 22 26.62 -18.04 -26.86
N VAL A 23 27.48 -17.32 -27.59
CA VAL A 23 28.05 -16.05 -27.14
C VAL A 23 28.18 -15.02 -28.27
N TYR A 24 27.74 -13.79 -28.02
CA TYR A 24 27.97 -12.62 -28.88
C TYR A 24 28.87 -11.60 -28.16
N GLU A 25 29.99 -11.24 -28.79
CA GLU A 25 30.94 -10.28 -28.23
C GLU A 25 30.68 -8.87 -28.77
N ALA A 26 30.42 -7.92 -27.86
CA ALA A 26 30.15 -6.52 -28.22
C ALA A 26 31.25 -5.57 -27.71
N PRO A 27 31.63 -4.52 -28.46
CA PRO A 27 32.59 -3.52 -28.00
C PRO A 27 32.08 -2.73 -26.78
N LYS A 28 32.95 -2.43 -25.81
CA LYS A 28 32.58 -1.63 -24.63
C LYS A 28 32.16 -0.21 -25.07
N GLY A 29 30.90 0.15 -24.78
CA GLY A 29 30.29 1.42 -25.20
C GLY A 29 29.30 1.30 -26.36
N ALA A 30 29.05 0.10 -26.88
CA ALA A 30 27.96 -0.14 -27.83
C ALA A 30 26.60 -0.14 -27.12
N ILE A 31 25.65 0.64 -27.65
CA ILE A 31 24.28 0.71 -27.13
C ILE A 31 23.43 -0.30 -27.90
N LEU A 32 22.89 -1.30 -27.20
CA LEU A 32 21.93 -2.23 -27.78
C LEU A 32 20.52 -1.65 -27.69
N THR A 33 19.77 -1.73 -28.79
CA THR A 33 18.35 -1.37 -28.75
C THR A 33 17.53 -2.41 -27.97
N PRO A 34 16.37 -2.04 -27.40
CA PRO A 34 15.51 -2.98 -26.67
C PRO A 34 15.18 -4.26 -27.47
N SER A 35 14.95 -4.13 -28.78
CA SER A 35 14.69 -5.25 -29.68
C SER A 35 15.91 -6.15 -29.89
N ALA A 36 17.12 -5.58 -29.95
CA ALA A 36 18.37 -6.35 -30.02
C ALA A 36 18.60 -7.19 -28.75
N LYS A 37 18.22 -6.66 -27.58
CA LYS A 37 18.28 -7.37 -26.30
C LYS A 37 17.27 -8.51 -26.21
N SER A 38 16.06 -8.32 -26.75
CA SER A 38 15.05 -9.39 -26.86
C SER A 38 15.57 -10.54 -27.73
N PHE A 39 16.12 -10.23 -28.91
CA PHE A 39 16.63 -11.22 -29.86
C PHE A 39 17.72 -12.14 -29.28
N LEU A 40 18.68 -11.58 -28.53
CA LEU A 40 19.72 -12.39 -27.86
C LEU A 40 19.13 -13.28 -26.76
N THR A 41 18.09 -12.82 -26.07
CA THR A 41 17.41 -13.57 -25.00
C THR A 41 16.60 -14.73 -25.57
N ASP A 42 15.84 -14.47 -26.63
CA ASP A 42 14.99 -15.47 -27.29
C ASP A 42 15.81 -16.60 -27.94
N HIS A 43 17.06 -16.33 -28.28
CA HIS A 43 17.96 -17.30 -28.92
C HIS A 43 19.04 -17.83 -27.97
N GLN A 44 18.95 -17.52 -26.67
CA GLN A 44 19.88 -17.98 -25.62
C GLN A 44 21.36 -17.66 -25.90
N ILE A 45 21.62 -16.48 -26.46
CA ILE A 45 22.97 -16.02 -26.80
C ILE A 45 23.48 -15.09 -25.69
N GLU A 46 24.55 -15.48 -24.99
CA GLU A 46 25.16 -14.69 -23.93
C GLU A 46 25.93 -13.48 -24.49
N LEU A 47 25.69 -12.30 -23.95
CA LEU A 47 26.40 -11.09 -24.33
C LEU A 47 27.67 -10.90 -23.48
N ARG A 48 28.85 -10.90 -24.11
CA ARG A 48 30.12 -10.58 -23.44
C ARG A 48 30.71 -9.27 -23.96
N TYR A 49 31.08 -8.40 -23.03
CA TYR A 49 31.86 -7.20 -23.32
C TYR A 49 33.32 -7.47 -22.96
N THR A 50 34.23 -7.38 -23.92
CA THR A 50 35.63 -7.73 -23.72
C THR A 50 36.42 -6.60 -23.03
N GLY A 51 37.07 -6.90 -21.88
CA GLY A 51 38.03 -6.03 -21.17
C GLY A 51 38.28 -6.41 -19.69
N ASN A 52 39.44 -7.01 -19.39
CA ASN A 52 39.92 -7.53 -18.08
C ASN A 52 40.02 -6.50 -16.92
N PRO A 53 39.95 -6.92 -15.63
CA PRO A 53 40.32 -6.09 -14.46
C PRO A 53 41.66 -6.51 -13.81
N VAL A 54 42.37 -5.56 -13.17
CA VAL A 54 43.60 -5.77 -12.38
C VAL A 54 43.49 -5.04 -11.02
N LYS A 55 43.62 -5.80 -9.90
CA LYS A 55 44.15 -5.51 -8.53
C LYS A 55 43.50 -4.35 -7.71
N SER A 56 43.41 -4.29 -6.37
CA SER A 56 43.86 -5.06 -5.18
C SER A 56 43.28 -4.39 -3.90
N LYS A 57 43.18 -5.12 -2.79
CA LYS A 57 43.18 -4.68 -1.35
C LYS A 57 44.22 -5.59 -0.62
N PRO A 58 44.69 -5.39 0.65
CA PRO A 58 44.07 -4.69 1.81
C PRO A 58 45.05 -4.02 2.85
N GLU A 59 44.51 -3.70 4.05
CA GLU A 59 45.11 -3.45 5.41
C GLU A 59 45.29 -1.98 5.87
N ALA A 60 45.19 -1.57 7.15
CA ALA A 60 44.48 -1.91 8.41
C ALA A 60 44.93 -0.84 9.47
N ASP A 61 44.05 -0.37 10.39
CA ASP A 61 44.28 -0.23 11.86
C ASP A 61 43.45 0.85 12.63
N LYS A 62 42.91 0.40 13.78
CA LYS A 62 42.72 1.01 15.14
C LYS A 62 41.66 2.10 15.50
N LYS A 63 40.96 1.82 16.63
CA LYS A 63 39.96 2.57 17.45
C LYS A 63 40.66 3.49 18.53
N PRO A 64 40.03 4.09 19.62
CA PRO A 64 38.65 4.07 20.18
C PRO A 64 38.09 5.37 20.87
N ASP A 65 36.93 5.21 21.55
CA ASP A 65 36.33 5.96 22.71
C ASP A 65 35.69 7.37 22.52
N ALA A 66 34.61 7.84 23.19
CA ALA A 66 33.77 7.38 24.31
C ALA A 66 32.36 8.06 24.34
N ASP A 67 31.44 7.44 25.10
CA ASP A 67 30.29 7.93 25.90
C ASP A 67 29.23 8.92 25.37
N THR A 68 27.94 8.54 25.49
CA THR A 68 26.96 9.06 26.49
C THR A 68 25.53 8.53 26.20
N LYS A 69 24.81 8.05 27.23
CA LYS A 69 23.36 7.72 27.31
C LYS A 69 22.73 8.59 28.42
N PRO A 70 21.41 8.61 28.74
CA PRO A 70 20.18 8.14 28.04
C PRO A 70 18.94 9.09 28.16
N LYS A 71 17.80 8.74 27.49
CA LYS A 71 16.39 8.65 27.99
C LYS A 71 15.37 8.96 26.87
N LYS A 72 14.61 7.96 26.40
CA LYS A 72 13.24 7.51 26.79
C LYS A 72 12.12 8.32 26.12
N GLU A 73 11.59 7.78 25.03
CA GLU A 73 10.19 7.98 24.62
C GLU A 73 9.59 6.63 24.22
N VAL A 74 8.35 6.44 24.67
CA VAL A 74 7.55 5.24 24.60
C VAL A 74 6.94 5.16 23.19
N LYS A 75 7.28 4.12 22.40
CA LYS A 75 6.55 3.76 21.18
C LYS A 75 5.85 2.43 21.38
N ILE A 76 4.52 2.52 21.41
CA ILE A 76 3.60 1.39 21.45
C ILE A 76 3.65 0.68 20.10
N GLN A 77 3.82 -0.64 20.18
CA GLN A 77 4.03 -1.59 19.10
C GLN A 77 2.74 -1.85 18.33
N ILE A 78 2.70 -1.54 17.03
CA ILE A 78 1.97 -2.35 16.04
C ILE A 78 2.83 -2.44 14.77
N THR A 79 3.95 -3.13 14.87
CA THR A 79 4.43 -3.95 13.76
C THR A 79 4.82 -5.28 14.38
N LYS A 80 4.02 -6.32 14.15
CA LYS A 80 4.56 -7.67 14.24
C LYS A 80 5.60 -7.75 13.13
N SER A 81 6.83 -7.45 13.53
CA SER A 81 8.05 -7.95 12.93
C SER A 81 7.81 -9.39 12.48
N LEU A 82 7.74 -9.59 11.17
CA LEU A 82 7.92 -10.89 10.52
C LEU A 82 9.38 -11.36 10.60
N ASP A 83 10.11 -10.93 11.63
CA ASP A 83 11.49 -11.33 11.86
C ASP A 83 11.68 -11.52 13.37
N SER A 84 11.38 -12.73 13.84
CA SER A 84 12.03 -13.30 15.02
C SER A 84 11.86 -14.81 15.01
N GLY A 85 12.96 -15.53 14.75
CA GLY A 85 13.11 -16.92 15.15
C GLY A 85 13.84 -17.80 14.13
N GLN A 86 15.17 -17.86 14.30
CA GLN A 86 16.15 -18.73 13.64
C GLN A 86 16.67 -18.24 12.28
N GLU A 87 17.94 -17.82 12.28
CA GLU A 87 18.77 -17.79 11.07
C GLU A 87 19.08 -19.23 10.64
N PRO A 88 18.83 -19.57 9.36
CA PRO A 88 19.71 -20.47 8.64
C PRO A 88 20.45 -19.68 7.56
N ALA A 89 21.78 -19.75 7.63
CA ALA A 89 22.77 -19.49 6.59
C ALA A 89 22.33 -18.67 5.35
N ALA A 90 22.73 -17.39 5.31
CA ALA A 90 23.12 -16.60 4.13
C ALA A 90 22.51 -16.97 2.74
N ALA A 91 21.20 -17.18 2.65
CA ALA A 91 20.51 -17.12 1.37
C ALA A 91 20.32 -15.64 1.03
N LYS A 92 21.03 -15.13 0.00
CA LYS A 92 20.80 -13.78 -0.53
C LYS A 92 19.28 -13.55 -0.67
N LYS A 93 18.70 -12.63 0.12
CA LYS A 93 17.25 -12.35 0.10
C LYS A 93 16.88 -11.85 -1.30
N ARG A 94 16.38 -12.74 -2.15
CA ARG A 94 15.93 -12.41 -3.50
C ARG A 94 14.50 -11.87 -3.44
N TYR A 95 14.34 -10.62 -3.85
CA TYR A 95 13.03 -10.00 -4.04
C TYR A 95 12.45 -10.44 -5.38
N ARG A 96 11.15 -10.74 -5.44
CA ARG A 96 10.42 -11.01 -6.68
C ARG A 96 9.79 -9.72 -7.16
N THR A 97 9.75 -9.45 -8.46
CA THR A 97 8.97 -8.32 -8.98
C THR A 97 7.65 -8.82 -9.56
N LEU A 98 6.58 -8.02 -9.46
CA LEU A 98 5.31 -8.32 -10.11
C LEU A 98 5.43 -8.43 -11.64
N TYR A 99 6.42 -7.76 -12.21
CA TYR A 99 6.71 -7.72 -13.66
C TYR A 99 7.64 -8.85 -14.12
N GLY A 100 7.98 -9.79 -13.24
CA GLY A 100 8.93 -10.86 -13.49
C GLY A 100 10.36 -10.53 -13.05
N GLY A 101 11.16 -11.57 -12.84
CA GLY A 101 12.55 -11.45 -12.42
C GLY A 101 12.76 -11.29 -10.92
N PHE A 102 14.04 -11.29 -10.53
CA PHE A 102 14.49 -11.23 -9.15
C PHE A 102 15.51 -10.10 -8.95
N LEU A 103 15.44 -9.43 -7.81
CA LEU A 103 16.41 -8.42 -7.40
C LEU A 103 17.15 -8.88 -6.15
N GLU A 104 18.46 -8.65 -6.09
CA GLU A 104 19.26 -8.92 -4.88
C GLU A 104 19.09 -7.82 -3.82
N THR A 105 18.72 -6.61 -4.24
CA THR A 105 18.52 -5.44 -3.38
C THR A 105 17.21 -4.75 -3.73
N LYS A 106 16.56 -4.12 -2.74
CA LYS A 106 15.35 -3.32 -2.96
C LYS A 106 15.72 -1.91 -3.48
N PRO A 107 15.35 -1.54 -4.72
CA PRO A 107 15.55 -0.18 -5.22
C PRO A 107 14.62 0.82 -4.54
N GLU A 108 15.04 2.09 -4.43
CA GLU A 108 14.26 3.13 -3.73
C GLU A 108 12.92 3.46 -4.39
N HIS A 109 12.81 3.31 -5.71
CA HIS A 109 11.56 3.55 -6.45
C HIS A 109 10.57 2.38 -6.33
N MET A 110 10.92 1.32 -5.58
CA MET A 110 10.08 0.13 -5.37
C MET A 110 9.74 -0.06 -3.89
N THR A 111 8.62 -0.72 -3.63
CA THR A 111 8.17 -1.09 -2.29
C THR A 111 7.51 -2.46 -2.26
N HIS A 112 7.34 -3.01 -1.06
CA HIS A 112 6.73 -4.32 -0.88
C HIS A 112 5.23 -4.25 -1.13
N LEU A 113 4.74 -5.14 -1.99
CA LEU A 113 3.32 -5.42 -2.11
C LEU A 113 2.89 -6.39 -0.99
N TYR A 114 3.47 -7.59 -0.96
CA TYR A 114 3.33 -8.57 0.11
C TYR A 114 4.59 -9.45 0.17
N GLY A 115 5.00 -9.88 1.37
CA GLY A 115 6.20 -10.69 1.56
C GLY A 115 7.44 -10.11 0.88
N ASN A 116 8.06 -10.89 -0.01
CA ASN A 116 9.22 -10.46 -0.81
C ASN A 116 8.86 -9.94 -2.21
N MET A 117 7.58 -9.68 -2.50
CA MET A 117 7.15 -9.14 -3.79
C MET A 117 7.26 -7.62 -3.82
N LEU A 118 7.95 -7.09 -4.83
CA LEU A 118 8.16 -5.67 -5.05
C LEU A 118 7.31 -5.17 -6.23
N VAL A 119 6.80 -3.95 -6.06
CA VAL A 119 6.12 -3.14 -7.07
C VAL A 119 6.70 -1.73 -7.07
N PHE A 120 6.46 -0.98 -8.12
CA PHE A 120 6.77 0.46 -8.13
C PHE A 120 5.89 1.22 -7.15
N LYS A 121 6.38 2.35 -6.64
CA LYS A 121 5.67 3.17 -5.63
C LYS A 121 4.36 3.79 -6.16
N ASP A 122 4.19 3.91 -7.48
CA ASP A 122 2.98 4.38 -8.15
C ASP A 122 1.92 3.27 -8.34
N HIS A 123 2.21 2.04 -7.91
CA HIS A 123 1.26 0.93 -8.00
C HIS A 123 -0.05 1.26 -7.25
N PRO A 124 -1.24 1.00 -7.85
CA PRO A 124 -2.53 1.39 -7.27
C PRO A 124 -2.77 0.95 -5.82
N ARG A 125 -2.36 -0.27 -5.45
CA ARG A 125 -2.45 -0.74 -4.05
C ARG A 125 -1.59 0.08 -3.08
N ILE A 126 -0.43 0.59 -3.51
CA ILE A 126 0.43 1.43 -2.67
C ILE A 126 -0.19 2.82 -2.48
N LEU A 127 -0.79 3.38 -3.52
CA LEU A 127 -1.56 4.63 -3.44
C LEU A 127 -2.75 4.46 -2.47
N PHE A 128 -3.46 3.35 -2.56
CA PHE A 128 -4.56 3.02 -1.65
C PHE A 128 -4.09 2.91 -0.19
N ARG A 129 -2.98 2.22 0.09
CA ARG A 129 -2.39 2.15 1.45
C ARG A 129 -2.08 3.54 2.00
N GLY A 130 -1.44 4.40 1.21
CA GLY A 130 -1.16 5.78 1.63
C GLY A 130 -2.44 6.59 1.91
N LYS A 131 -3.54 6.30 1.20
CA LYS A 131 -4.84 6.91 1.46
C LYS A 131 -5.49 6.39 2.75
N LEU A 132 -5.36 5.11 3.07
CA LEU A 132 -5.75 4.54 4.37
C LEU A 132 -4.96 5.18 5.52
N ASP A 133 -3.64 5.34 5.39
CA ASP A 133 -2.81 6.00 6.40
C ASP A 133 -3.27 7.46 6.66
N SER A 134 -3.67 8.14 5.59
CA SER A 134 -4.25 9.49 5.68
C SER A 134 -5.62 9.49 6.37
N LEU A 135 -6.45 8.46 6.12
CA LEU A 135 -7.75 8.31 6.79
C LEU A 135 -7.58 8.04 8.29
N GLU A 136 -6.62 7.20 8.69
CA GLU A 136 -6.27 6.99 10.09
C GLU A 136 -5.89 8.30 10.77
N THR A 137 -5.03 9.10 10.14
CA THR A 137 -4.64 10.41 10.66
C THR A 137 -5.84 11.35 10.78
N LYS A 138 -6.74 11.35 9.79
CA LYS A 138 -7.96 12.16 9.83
C LYS A 138 -8.88 11.78 10.98
N ILE A 139 -8.96 10.49 11.32
CA ILE A 139 -9.73 10.01 12.48
C ILE A 139 -9.11 10.49 13.79
N LEU A 140 -7.77 10.47 13.92
CA LEU A 140 -7.06 11.02 15.09
C LEU A 140 -7.33 12.53 15.26
N GLU A 141 -7.29 13.30 14.16
CA GLU A 141 -7.67 14.73 14.18
C GLU A 141 -9.12 14.91 14.67
N ALA A 142 -10.04 14.06 14.20
CA ALA A 142 -11.43 14.10 14.61
C ALA A 142 -11.60 13.76 16.10
N GLN A 143 -10.86 12.78 16.63
CA GLN A 143 -10.85 12.46 18.06
C GLN A 143 -10.41 13.66 18.90
N ILE A 144 -9.34 14.36 18.50
CA ILE A 144 -8.88 15.57 19.19
C ILE A 144 -9.96 16.66 19.18
N ASN A 145 -10.60 16.89 18.02
CA ASN A 145 -11.65 17.91 17.92
C ASN A 145 -12.88 17.53 18.77
N CYS A 146 -13.32 16.28 18.72
CA CYS A 146 -14.45 15.82 19.54
C CYS A 146 -14.14 15.82 21.04
N SER A 147 -12.89 15.54 21.43
CA SER A 147 -12.43 15.65 22.82
C SER A 147 -12.47 17.09 23.33
N LYS A 148 -12.07 18.08 22.52
CA LYS A 148 -12.20 19.51 22.86
C LYS A 148 -13.66 19.95 23.02
N LEU A 149 -14.59 19.26 22.37
CA LEU A 149 -16.04 19.47 22.50
C LEU A 149 -16.66 18.68 23.66
N ASN A 150 -15.86 18.00 24.50
CA ASN A 150 -16.29 17.14 25.60
C ASN A 150 -17.22 15.99 25.17
N MET A 151 -17.07 15.49 23.94
CA MET A 151 -17.87 14.37 23.41
C MET A 151 -17.16 13.02 23.61
N ASP A 152 -16.89 12.63 24.86
CA ASP A 152 -16.08 11.45 25.19
C ASP A 152 -16.63 10.14 24.58
N ARG A 153 -17.96 9.99 24.56
CA ARG A 153 -18.60 8.84 23.90
C ARG A 153 -18.30 8.78 22.40
N LEU A 154 -18.30 9.93 21.73
CA LEU A 154 -17.95 10.00 20.31
C LEU A 154 -16.47 9.71 20.08
N VAL A 155 -15.59 10.14 20.98
CA VAL A 155 -14.16 9.82 20.92
C VAL A 155 -13.92 8.31 21.03
N ASN A 156 -14.65 7.62 21.91
CA ASN A 156 -14.59 6.16 22.05
C ASN A 156 -15.11 5.44 20.79
N ASP A 157 -16.24 5.91 20.23
CA ASP A 157 -16.77 5.38 18.97
C ASP A 157 -15.76 5.56 17.82
N LEU A 158 -15.08 6.71 17.76
CA LEU A 158 -14.02 6.98 16.78
C LEU A 158 -12.78 6.09 17.00
N GLU A 159 -12.47 5.70 18.24
CA GLU A 159 -11.37 4.77 18.53
C GLU A 159 -11.68 3.37 17.98
N GLU A 160 -12.90 2.87 18.16
CA GLU A 160 -13.31 1.59 17.56
C GLU A 160 -13.19 1.64 16.02
N ILE A 161 -13.61 2.76 15.42
CA ILE A 161 -13.48 2.99 13.98
C ILE A 161 -12.01 3.04 13.54
N LEU A 162 -11.13 3.69 14.32
CA LEU A 162 -9.70 3.75 14.03
C LEU A 162 -9.08 2.35 14.02
N GLN A 163 -9.39 1.52 15.02
CA GLN A 163 -8.91 0.15 15.09
C GLN A 163 -9.44 -0.68 13.91
N PHE A 164 -10.68 -0.44 13.50
CA PHE A 164 -11.25 -1.08 12.33
C PHE A 164 -10.54 -0.70 11.02
N VAL A 165 -10.22 0.59 10.81
CA VAL A 165 -9.46 1.05 9.64
C VAL A 165 -8.06 0.41 9.59
N ARG A 166 -7.38 0.30 10.73
CA ARG A 166 -6.10 -0.42 10.85
C ARG A 166 -6.22 -1.89 10.50
N GLN A 167 -7.33 -2.52 10.88
CA GLN A 167 -7.62 -3.90 10.52
C GLN A 167 -7.85 -4.06 9.01
N ILE A 168 -8.50 -3.10 8.34
CA ILE A 168 -8.63 -3.10 6.86
C ILE A 168 -7.25 -3.11 6.20
N LEU A 169 -6.34 -2.23 6.63
CA LEU A 169 -4.97 -2.18 6.11
C LEU A 169 -4.24 -3.51 6.32
N ARG A 170 -4.35 -4.09 7.52
CA ARG A 170 -3.76 -5.39 7.83
C ARG A 170 -4.30 -6.49 6.90
N CYS A 171 -5.61 -6.58 6.73
CA CYS A 171 -6.24 -7.57 5.84
C CYS A 171 -5.84 -7.38 4.37
N GLU A 172 -5.61 -6.13 3.94
CA GLU A 172 -5.08 -5.86 2.61
C GLU A 172 -3.64 -6.38 2.46
N VAL A 173 -2.76 -6.04 3.40
CA VAL A 173 -1.33 -6.40 3.34
C VAL A 173 -1.12 -7.92 3.47
N LEU A 174 -1.89 -8.58 4.32
CA LEU A 174 -1.82 -10.02 4.55
C LEU A 174 -2.66 -10.84 3.56
N ASN A 175 -3.43 -10.16 2.70
CA ASN A 175 -4.38 -10.80 1.78
C ASN A 175 -5.42 -11.69 2.49
N GLU A 176 -5.89 -11.27 3.65
CA GLU A 176 -6.96 -11.91 4.43
C GLU A 176 -8.32 -11.29 4.05
N SER A 177 -9.39 -12.08 3.97
CA SER A 177 -10.75 -11.54 3.71
C SER A 177 -11.31 -10.82 4.94
N ILE A 178 -12.17 -9.82 4.69
CA ILE A 178 -12.95 -9.15 5.73
C ILE A 178 -14.38 -9.69 5.66
N GLU A 179 -14.70 -10.60 6.56
CA GLU A 179 -16.02 -11.23 6.67
C GLU A 179 -16.65 -10.91 8.04
N ASP A 180 -17.98 -10.75 8.06
CA ASP A 180 -18.81 -10.69 9.27
C ASP A 180 -18.34 -9.75 10.40
N PHE A 181 -17.97 -8.52 10.03
CA PHE A 181 -17.61 -7.50 11.03
C PHE A 181 -18.83 -6.87 11.70
N HIS A 182 -18.63 -6.40 12.93
CA HIS A 182 -19.55 -5.51 13.63
C HIS A 182 -18.82 -4.20 13.92
N LEU A 183 -19.52 -3.08 13.78
CA LEU A 183 -18.95 -1.76 14.05
C LEU A 183 -19.98 -0.91 14.79
N LEU A 184 -19.61 -0.44 15.99
CA LEU A 184 -20.48 0.20 16.96
C LEU A 184 -21.76 -0.63 17.23
N GLY A 185 -21.57 -1.94 17.36
CA GLY A 185 -22.64 -2.91 17.61
C GLY A 185 -23.57 -3.19 16.42
N MET A 186 -23.24 -2.72 15.21
CA MET A 186 -24.07 -2.91 14.02
C MET A 186 -23.38 -3.77 12.96
N THR A 187 -24.17 -4.63 12.32
CA THR A 187 -23.77 -5.40 11.14
C THR A 187 -23.72 -4.51 9.88
N PRO A 188 -23.05 -4.95 8.78
CA PRO A 188 -23.06 -4.25 7.50
C PRO A 188 -24.46 -3.97 6.96
N LYS A 189 -25.40 -4.89 7.20
CA LYS A 189 -26.80 -4.77 6.78
C LYS A 189 -27.53 -3.69 7.57
N GLU A 190 -27.35 -3.65 8.88
CA GLU A 190 -27.96 -2.63 9.75
C GLU A 190 -27.36 -1.24 9.46
N LEU A 191 -26.05 -1.14 9.25
CA LEU A 191 -25.41 0.11 8.81
C LEU A 191 -26.03 0.63 7.51
N ARG A 192 -26.31 -0.27 6.55
CA ARG A 192 -26.98 0.09 5.31
C ARG A 192 -28.43 0.54 5.56
N GLU A 193 -29.18 -0.21 6.35
CA GLU A 193 -30.59 0.07 6.59
C GLU A 193 -30.79 1.40 7.32
N GLN A 194 -30.04 1.63 8.41
CA GLN A 194 -30.12 2.86 9.20
C GLN A 194 -29.69 4.09 8.39
N SER A 195 -28.62 3.98 7.60
CA SER A 195 -28.18 5.10 6.75
C SER A 195 -29.13 5.39 5.59
N HIS A 196 -29.88 4.41 5.10
CA HIS A 196 -30.86 4.59 4.02
C HIS A 196 -32.21 5.12 4.52
N PHE A 197 -32.64 4.70 5.71
CA PHE A 197 -33.95 5.03 6.30
C PHE A 197 -33.83 5.83 7.60
N PRO A 198 -33.14 6.99 7.64
CA PRO A 198 -32.88 7.70 8.88
C PRO A 198 -34.15 8.15 9.62
N LYS A 199 -35.25 8.45 8.91
CA LYS A 199 -36.53 8.84 9.53
C LYS A 199 -37.08 7.76 10.45
N LYS A 200 -36.91 6.48 10.08
CA LYS A 200 -37.37 5.32 10.87
C LYS A 200 -36.56 5.16 12.17
N TYR A 201 -35.25 5.44 12.13
CA TYR A 201 -34.33 5.13 13.24
C TYR A 201 -34.00 6.33 14.13
N PHE A 202 -34.00 7.54 13.57
CA PHE A 202 -33.56 8.76 14.25
C PHE A 202 -34.66 9.84 14.27
N GLY A 203 -35.81 9.62 13.64
CA GLY A 203 -36.89 10.61 13.55
C GLY A 203 -36.58 11.82 12.66
N LEU A 204 -35.45 11.80 11.95
CA LEU A 204 -34.98 12.89 11.09
C LEU A 204 -34.97 12.46 9.63
N GLU A 205 -35.39 13.35 8.72
CA GLU A 205 -35.19 13.13 7.29
C GLU A 205 -33.71 13.29 6.90
N HIS A 206 -33.37 12.87 5.69
CA HIS A 206 -32.06 13.19 5.12
C HIS A 206 -31.84 14.69 5.11
N PHE A 207 -30.63 15.12 5.44
CA PHE A 207 -30.27 16.53 5.50
C PHE A 207 -28.98 16.80 4.72
N GLN A 208 -28.71 18.08 4.47
CA GLN A 208 -27.42 18.52 3.92
C GLN A 208 -26.56 19.02 5.08
N PRO A 209 -25.34 18.46 5.30
CA PRO A 209 -24.43 18.97 6.32
C PRO A 209 -24.16 20.46 6.11
N SER A 210 -24.27 21.25 7.18
CA SER A 210 -24.03 22.69 7.20
C SER A 210 -23.23 23.08 8.44
N TYR A 211 -22.53 24.22 8.39
CA TYR A 211 -21.62 24.67 9.45
C TYR A 211 -22.37 24.98 10.77
N ASP A 212 -23.62 25.42 10.67
CA ASP A 212 -24.52 25.72 11.78
C ASP A 212 -25.02 24.47 12.52
N MET A 213 -24.80 23.27 11.97
CA MET A 213 -25.07 21.99 12.65
C MET A 213 -24.00 21.63 13.70
N GLY A 214 -22.97 22.47 13.85
CA GLY A 214 -21.92 22.33 14.85
C GLY A 214 -20.67 21.62 14.33
N GLU A 215 -19.54 21.91 14.98
CA GLU A 215 -18.22 21.45 14.59
C GLU A 215 -18.13 19.92 14.51
N ALA A 216 -18.73 19.18 15.46
CA ALA A 216 -18.76 17.72 15.44
C ALA A 216 -19.39 17.17 14.16
N VAL A 217 -20.52 17.71 13.70
CA VAL A 217 -21.18 17.26 12.45
C VAL A 217 -20.28 17.52 11.24
N VAL A 218 -19.61 18.68 11.20
CA VAL A 218 -18.68 19.02 10.10
C VAL A 218 -17.48 18.08 10.08
N VAL A 219 -16.88 17.80 11.24
CA VAL A 219 -15.74 16.87 11.38
C VAL A 219 -16.13 15.46 10.93
N ILE A 220 -17.28 14.95 11.39
CA ILE A 220 -17.76 13.62 10.98
C ILE A 220 -18.11 13.58 9.48
N ASN A 221 -18.68 14.66 8.93
CA ASN A 221 -18.91 14.75 7.48
C ASN A 221 -17.59 14.73 6.70
N SER A 222 -16.54 15.38 7.21
CA SER A 222 -15.20 15.32 6.61
C SER A 222 -14.66 13.90 6.59
N LEU A 223 -14.84 13.12 7.67
CA LEU A 223 -14.47 11.70 7.68
C LEU A 223 -15.28 10.92 6.65
N ARG A 224 -16.59 11.13 6.60
CA ARG A 224 -17.48 10.46 5.64
C ARG A 224 -17.03 10.65 4.20
N THR A 225 -16.73 11.88 3.78
CA THR A 225 -16.29 12.16 2.40
C THR A 225 -14.89 11.62 2.13
N PHE A 226 -13.99 11.70 3.11
CA PHE A 226 -12.63 11.16 2.98
C PHE A 226 -12.63 9.62 2.89
N THR A 227 -13.51 8.93 3.60
CA THR A 227 -13.72 7.48 3.45
C THR A 227 -14.25 7.13 2.07
N ARG A 228 -15.18 7.91 1.50
CA ARG A 228 -15.66 7.69 0.12
C ARG A 228 -14.56 7.91 -0.91
N GLU A 229 -13.69 8.90 -0.70
CA GLU A 229 -12.52 9.07 -1.55
C GLU A 229 -11.58 7.85 -1.43
N THR A 230 -11.34 7.38 -0.21
CA THR A 230 -10.53 6.19 0.08
C THR A 230 -11.11 4.92 -0.58
N GLU A 231 -12.43 4.78 -0.59
CA GLU A 231 -13.17 3.72 -1.31
C GLU A 231 -12.89 3.75 -2.82
N LEU A 232 -12.81 4.93 -3.44
CA LEU A 232 -12.49 5.05 -4.86
C LEU A 232 -11.05 4.60 -5.16
N PHE A 233 -10.09 4.93 -4.29
CA PHE A 233 -8.73 4.40 -4.39
C PHE A 233 -8.69 2.89 -4.21
N ALA A 234 -9.49 2.33 -3.29
CA ALA A 234 -9.64 0.88 -3.15
C ALA A 234 -10.17 0.26 -4.45
N TYR A 235 -11.24 0.82 -5.03
CA TYR A 235 -11.78 0.32 -6.29
C TYR A 235 -10.73 0.36 -7.40
N GLN A 236 -10.01 1.48 -7.57
CA GLN A 236 -8.92 1.58 -8.55
C GLN A 236 -7.82 0.53 -8.31
N ALA A 237 -7.49 0.26 -7.04
CA ALA A 237 -6.45 -0.70 -6.67
C ALA A 237 -6.80 -2.16 -6.94
N PHE A 238 -8.10 -2.50 -6.92
CA PHE A 238 -8.57 -3.87 -7.07
C PHE A 238 -9.41 -4.11 -8.33
N LYS A 239 -9.59 -3.08 -9.17
CA LYS A 239 -10.38 -3.16 -10.41
C LYS A 239 -9.77 -4.18 -11.37
N LYS A 240 -10.60 -5.10 -11.84
CA LYS A 240 -10.32 -6.05 -12.93
C LYS A 240 -10.68 -5.44 -14.28
N GLU A 241 -10.19 -6.02 -15.36
CA GLU A 241 -10.42 -5.54 -16.73
C GLU A 241 -11.91 -5.36 -17.08
N HIS A 242 -12.78 -6.25 -16.60
CA HIS A 242 -14.24 -6.20 -16.83
C HIS A 242 -15.02 -5.38 -15.79
N GLY A 243 -14.36 -4.58 -14.96
CA GLY A 243 -15.01 -3.67 -14.00
C GLY A 243 -15.37 -4.27 -12.64
N GLY A 244 -15.34 -5.60 -12.49
CA GLY A 244 -15.40 -6.26 -11.18
C GLY A 244 -14.16 -5.97 -10.32
N ALA A 245 -14.18 -6.33 -9.04
CA ALA A 245 -13.06 -6.12 -8.12
C ALA A 245 -12.48 -7.44 -7.60
N GLU A 246 -11.18 -7.46 -7.28
CA GLU A 246 -10.53 -8.59 -6.58
C GLU A 246 -10.88 -8.61 -5.09
N ARG A 247 -10.85 -7.44 -4.44
CA ARG A 247 -11.13 -7.24 -3.01
C ARG A 247 -12.42 -6.45 -2.82
N GLU A 248 -13.54 -7.02 -3.27
CA GLU A 248 -14.86 -6.41 -3.08
C GLU A 248 -15.23 -6.28 -1.59
N ASP A 249 -14.70 -7.16 -0.75
CA ASP A 249 -14.82 -7.11 0.71
C ASP A 249 -14.30 -5.79 1.29
N ILE A 250 -13.12 -5.32 0.87
CA ILE A 250 -12.54 -4.03 1.31
C ILE A 250 -13.41 -2.87 0.84
N ILE A 251 -13.81 -2.88 -0.44
CA ILE A 251 -14.63 -1.81 -1.03
C ILE A 251 -15.96 -1.70 -0.30
N ARG A 252 -16.65 -2.83 -0.12
CA ARG A 252 -17.90 -2.92 0.65
C ARG A 252 -17.70 -2.42 2.07
N THR A 253 -16.59 -2.75 2.71
CA THR A 253 -16.28 -2.33 4.08
C THR A 253 -16.14 -0.82 4.19
N LEU A 254 -15.36 -0.18 3.32
CA LEU A 254 -15.23 1.29 3.29
C LEU A 254 -16.56 1.97 2.97
N ASN A 255 -17.35 1.38 2.08
CA ASN A 255 -18.68 1.86 1.76
C ASN A 255 -19.59 1.87 3.01
N ARG A 256 -19.57 0.78 3.80
CA ARG A 256 -20.30 0.70 5.09
C ARG A 256 -19.74 1.65 6.14
N LEU A 257 -18.43 1.86 6.19
CA LEU A 257 -17.83 2.84 7.09
C LEU A 257 -18.31 4.26 6.77
N SER A 258 -18.45 4.62 5.48
CA SER A 258 -19.05 5.91 5.11
C SER A 258 -20.53 6.02 5.53
N SER A 259 -21.29 4.91 5.47
CA SER A 259 -22.65 4.84 6.04
C SER A 259 -22.64 5.06 7.56
N LEU A 260 -21.65 4.54 8.28
CA LEU A 260 -21.54 4.74 9.72
C LEU A 260 -21.31 6.21 10.09
N PHE A 261 -20.39 6.90 9.41
CA PHE A 261 -20.22 8.34 9.65
C PHE A 261 -21.50 9.13 9.36
N TRP A 262 -22.30 8.72 8.38
CA TRP A 262 -23.64 9.29 8.15
C TRP A 262 -24.57 9.08 9.35
N ILE A 263 -24.62 7.86 9.89
CA ILE A 263 -25.38 7.52 11.10
C ILE A 263 -24.92 8.34 12.31
N ILE A 264 -23.61 8.46 12.52
CA ILE A 264 -23.04 9.24 13.64
C ILE A 264 -23.52 10.70 13.58
N MET A 265 -23.61 11.32 12.40
CA MET A 265 -24.16 12.68 12.31
C MET A 265 -25.62 12.75 12.76
N PHE A 266 -26.46 11.77 12.47
CA PHE A 266 -27.81 11.72 13.04
C PHE A 266 -27.79 11.58 14.57
N ARG A 267 -26.95 10.67 15.08
CA ARG A 267 -26.78 10.46 16.53
C ARG A 267 -26.35 11.73 17.26
N ILE A 268 -25.45 12.52 16.67
CA ILE A 268 -25.07 13.85 17.17
C ILE A 268 -26.29 14.77 17.19
N ARG A 269 -27.04 14.85 16.08
CA ARG A 269 -28.19 15.76 15.94
C ARG A 269 -29.36 15.44 16.86
N ILE A 270 -29.56 14.19 17.26
CA ILE A 270 -30.56 13.80 18.25
C ILE A 270 -30.03 13.88 19.70
N GLY A 271 -28.81 14.36 19.89
CA GLY A 271 -28.19 14.54 21.19
C GLY A 271 -27.72 13.25 21.88
N GLN A 272 -27.54 12.14 21.14
CA GLN A 272 -27.10 10.86 21.72
C GLN A 272 -25.69 10.92 22.31
N TYR A 273 -24.86 11.86 21.83
CA TYR A 273 -23.51 12.11 22.33
C TYR A 273 -23.45 13.26 23.34
N ASN A 274 -24.58 13.90 23.64
CA ASN A 274 -24.64 14.89 24.72
C ASN A 274 -24.53 14.11 26.03
N SER A 275 -23.36 14.23 26.67
CA SER A 275 -23.09 13.73 28.02
C SER A 275 -22.95 14.92 28.94
#